data_AF-A0A8X6J4D3-F1
#
_entry.id   AF-A0A8X6J4D3-F1
#
_cell.length_a   1.000
_cell.length_b   1.000
_cell.length_c   1.000
_cell.angle_alpha   90.00
_cell.angle_beta   90.00
_cell.angle_gamma   90.00
#
_symmetry.space_group_name_H-M   'P 1'
#
loop_
_entity.id
_entity.type
_entity.pdbx_description
1 polymer ?
#
loop_
_entity_poly.entity_id
_entity_poly.type
_entity_poly.pdbx_seq_one_letter_code
_entity_poly.pdbx_strand_id
1 'polypeptide(L)'
;EGAIDRLVELYKNAVQKTGGFVTNSGHVELSRVQLIMTNLGEAEDEIFKRRQENELVFQARQKDRKKRMKMNKDNRPAWTPGGQFGPRSLSQSPSPVQNARQEAYQMRMSSSSSNASRESSKQRLESMMVPENNGNNSSEVLGMKRKREESESEESEPEDDVKLWEDGWKSRYYEVKFKVDADDIEFRHKVAAAYVEGLCWVLRYYYQGCASWNWKTIQSS
;
A
#
# COMPACT_ATOMS: atom_id res chain seq x y z
N GLU A 1 7.06 -7.71 -10.75
CA GLU A 1 7.08 -9.14 -11.14
C GLU A 1 7.02 -9.19 -12.66
N GLY A 2 8.11 -9.56 -13.34
CA GLY A 2 8.18 -9.59 -14.81
C GLY A 2 7.31 -10.69 -15.43
N ALA A 3 5.98 -10.54 -15.34
CA ALA A 3 5.02 -11.55 -15.79
C ALA A 3 5.12 -11.80 -17.30
N ILE A 4 5.39 -10.75 -18.08
CA ILE A 4 5.61 -10.86 -19.52
C ILE A 4 6.85 -11.69 -19.82
N ASP A 5 7.98 -11.43 -19.14
CA ASP A 5 9.23 -12.15 -19.37
C ASP A 5 9.07 -13.65 -19.08
N ARG A 6 8.38 -13.98 -17.98
CA ARG A 6 8.07 -15.38 -17.63
C ARG A 6 7.16 -16.04 -18.67
N LEU A 7 6.12 -15.35 -19.13
CA LEU A 7 5.25 -15.88 -20.19
C LEU A 7 6.02 -16.10 -21.50
N VAL A 8 6.93 -15.20 -21.86
CA VAL A 8 7.81 -15.34 -23.02
C VAL A 8 8.76 -16.54 -22.86
N GLU A 9 9.29 -16.77 -21.68
CA GLU A 9 10.12 -17.93 -21.37
C GLU A 9 9.34 -19.25 -21.49
N LEU A 10 8.16 -19.31 -20.89
CA LEU A 10 7.27 -20.48 -20.99
C LEU A 10 6.85 -20.75 -22.45
N TYR A 11 6.56 -19.69 -23.20
CA TYR A 11 6.26 -19.77 -24.63
C TYR A 11 7.43 -20.37 -25.42
N LYS A 12 8.66 -19.88 -25.22
CA LYS A 12 9.85 -20.40 -25.90
C LYS A 12 10.04 -21.89 -25.61
N ASN A 13 9.87 -22.31 -24.36
CA ASN A 13 9.94 -23.72 -23.97
C ASN A 13 8.87 -24.57 -24.66
N ALA A 14 7.62 -24.09 -24.70
CA ALA A 14 6.53 -24.78 -25.37
C ALA A 14 6.77 -24.92 -26.89
N VAL A 15 7.29 -23.89 -27.54
CA VAL A 15 7.64 -23.91 -28.97
C VAL A 15 8.76 -24.90 -29.25
N GLN A 16 9.80 -24.94 -28.40
CA GLN A 16 10.91 -25.89 -28.54
C GLN A 16 10.45 -27.35 -28.39
N LYS A 17 9.55 -27.63 -27.44
CA LYS A 17 9.03 -28.99 -27.20
C LYS A 17 8.08 -29.47 -28.30
N THR A 18 7.24 -28.59 -28.82
CA THR A 18 6.14 -28.95 -29.74
C THR A 18 6.43 -28.62 -31.21
N GLY A 19 7.60 -28.04 -31.51
CA GLY A 19 8.08 -27.81 -32.87
C GLY A 19 7.29 -26.78 -33.68
N GLY A 20 6.54 -25.87 -33.04
CA GLY A 20 5.81 -24.83 -33.77
C GLY A 20 5.14 -23.78 -32.87
N PHE A 21 4.52 -22.79 -33.51
CA PHE A 21 3.93 -21.63 -32.85
C PHE A 21 2.59 -21.93 -32.15
N VAL A 22 2.30 -21.25 -31.05
CA VAL A 22 1.03 -21.43 -30.31
C VAL A 22 -0.18 -21.04 -31.15
N THR A 23 -0.01 -20.14 -32.12
CA THR A 23 -1.10 -19.63 -32.96
C THR A 23 -0.74 -19.73 -34.44
N ASN A 24 -1.74 -19.98 -35.28
CA ASN A 24 -1.62 -19.96 -36.73
C ASN A 24 -2.81 -19.17 -37.32
N SER A 25 -2.54 -17.98 -37.86
CA SER A 25 -3.52 -17.17 -38.60
C SER A 25 -4.83 -16.89 -37.83
N GLY A 26 -4.74 -16.65 -36.52
CA GLY A 26 -5.89 -16.41 -35.63
C GLY A 26 -6.52 -17.67 -35.02
N HIS A 27 -6.02 -18.86 -35.34
CA HIS A 27 -6.38 -20.11 -34.66
C HIS A 27 -5.35 -20.47 -33.60
N VAL A 28 -5.82 -20.93 -32.44
CA VAL A 28 -4.97 -21.28 -31.29
C VAL A 28 -4.85 -22.79 -31.19
N GLU A 29 -3.61 -23.28 -31.04
CA GLU A 29 -3.33 -24.69 -30.81
C GLU A 29 -3.45 -25.03 -29.32
N LEU A 30 -4.57 -25.65 -28.92
CA LEU A 30 -4.90 -25.90 -27.51
C LEU A 30 -3.88 -26.79 -26.79
N SER A 31 -3.29 -27.78 -27.47
CA SER A 31 -2.25 -28.64 -26.92
C SER A 31 -1.03 -27.85 -26.45
N ARG A 32 -0.67 -26.78 -27.17
CA ARG A 32 0.45 -25.90 -26.83
C ARG A 32 0.07 -24.95 -25.69
N VAL A 33 -1.16 -24.45 -25.68
CA VAL A 33 -1.69 -23.63 -24.58
C VAL A 33 -1.74 -24.42 -23.28
N GLN A 34 -2.20 -25.67 -23.32
CA GLN A 34 -2.23 -26.56 -22.17
C GLN A 34 -0.83 -26.71 -21.55
N LEU A 35 0.20 -26.92 -22.38
CA LEU A 35 1.58 -27.02 -21.90
C LEU A 35 2.05 -25.74 -21.19
N ILE A 36 1.72 -24.56 -21.74
CA ILE A 36 2.05 -23.28 -21.12
C ILE A 36 1.31 -23.11 -19.78
N MET A 37 0.01 -23.42 -19.75
CA MET A 37 -0.82 -23.29 -18.55
C MET A 37 -0.39 -24.25 -17.45
N THR A 38 -0.02 -25.49 -17.78
CA THR A 38 0.51 -26.45 -16.80
C THR A 38 1.81 -25.95 -16.17
N ASN A 39 2.77 -25.51 -16.98
CA ASN A 39 4.04 -24.99 -16.46
C ASN A 39 3.85 -23.69 -15.66
N LEU A 40 2.90 -22.85 -16.06
CA LEU A 40 2.54 -21.65 -15.31
C LEU A 40 1.96 -22.01 -13.94
N GLY A 41 1.08 -23.02 -13.89
CA GLY A 41 0.47 -23.51 -12.65
C GLY A 41 1.48 -24.07 -11.64
N GLU A 42 2.60 -24.63 -12.09
CA GLU A 42 3.72 -25.03 -11.22
C GLU A 42 4.46 -23.81 -10.64
N ALA A 43 4.53 -22.71 -11.40
CA ALA A 43 5.19 -21.47 -10.96
C ALA A 43 4.30 -20.57 -10.08
N GLU A 44 2.97 -20.79 -10.05
CA GLU A 44 2.01 -19.99 -9.29
C GLU A 44 2.33 -19.97 -7.79
N ASP A 45 2.62 -21.12 -7.19
CA ASP A 45 2.88 -21.23 -5.75
C ASP A 45 4.12 -20.41 -5.34
N GLU A 46 5.17 -20.42 -6.18
CA GLU A 46 6.37 -19.61 -5.95
C GLU A 46 6.09 -18.11 -6.14
N ILE A 47 5.22 -17.75 -7.09
CA ILE A 47 4.82 -16.35 -7.33
C ILE A 47 4.11 -15.81 -6.08
N PHE A 48 3.15 -16.55 -5.55
CA PHE A 48 2.38 -16.07 -4.39
C PHE A 48 3.24 -15.95 -3.13
N LYS A 49 4.11 -16.94 -2.87
CA LYS A 49 5.06 -16.87 -1.74
C LYS A 49 6.01 -15.67 -1.85
N ARG A 50 6.59 -15.45 -3.03
CA ARG A 50 7.50 -14.31 -3.28
C ARG A 50 6.78 -12.95 -3.18
N ARG A 51 5.53 -12.88 -3.64
CA ARG A 51 4.72 -11.65 -3.52
C ARG A 51 4.47 -11.29 -2.07
N GLN A 52 4.11 -12.28 -1.24
CA GLN A 52 3.88 -12.06 0.18
C GLN A 52 5.15 -11.60 0.90
N GLU A 53 6.29 -12.23 0.60
CA GLU A 53 7.58 -11.81 1.17
C GLU A 53 7.91 -10.36 0.82
N ASN A 54 7.72 -9.96 -0.44
CA ASN A 54 7.96 -8.60 -0.88
C ASN A 54 7.04 -7.58 -0.16
N GLU A 55 5.77 -7.93 0.03
CA GLU A 55 4.81 -7.09 0.74
C GLU A 55 5.21 -6.93 2.22
N LEU A 56 5.56 -8.02 2.90
CA LEU A 56 6.05 -7.99 4.29
C LEU A 56 7.30 -7.11 4.43
N VAL A 57 8.25 -7.22 3.50
CA VAL A 57 9.46 -6.39 3.50
C VAL A 57 9.11 -4.92 3.27
N PHE A 58 8.20 -4.63 2.35
CA PHE A 58 7.75 -3.26 2.08
C PHE A 58 7.05 -2.66 3.29
N GLN A 59 6.13 -3.39 3.90
CA GLN A 59 5.38 -2.97 5.09
C GLN A 59 6.30 -2.74 6.28
N ALA A 60 7.26 -3.64 6.53
CA ALA A 60 8.28 -3.46 7.56
C ALA A 60 9.10 -2.17 7.33
N ARG A 61 9.53 -1.92 6.09
CA ARG A 61 10.24 -0.68 5.73
C ARG A 61 9.39 0.58 5.95
N GLN A 62 8.10 0.54 5.60
CA GLN A 62 7.19 1.67 5.84
C GLN A 62 6.96 1.90 7.33
N LYS A 63 6.76 0.83 8.11
CA LYS A 63 6.59 0.88 9.56
C LYS A 63 7.83 1.48 10.23
N ASP A 64 9.02 1.05 9.85
CA ASP A 64 10.28 1.58 10.38
C ASP A 64 10.49 3.05 10.00
N ARG A 65 10.16 3.43 8.77
CA ARG A 65 10.19 4.84 8.33
C ARG A 65 9.25 5.70 9.16
N LYS A 66 8.01 5.26 9.37
CA LYS A 66 6.99 5.96 10.19
C LYS A 66 7.44 6.08 11.65
N LYS A 67 7.97 5.01 12.24
CA LYS A 67 8.54 5.01 13.59
C LYS A 67 9.69 6.00 13.73
N ARG A 68 10.64 6.02 12.79
CA ARG A 68 11.76 6.99 12.80
C ARG A 68 11.26 8.44 12.69
N MET A 69 10.28 8.70 11.83
CA MET A 69 9.68 10.02 11.69
C MET A 69 8.92 10.46 12.96
N LYS A 70 8.19 9.53 13.60
CA LYS A 70 7.49 9.79 14.87
C LYS A 70 8.48 10.04 16.00
N MET A 71 9.53 9.21 16.16
CA MET A 71 10.60 9.48 17.12
C MET A 71 11.27 10.83 16.88
N ASN A 72 11.57 11.19 15.63
CA ASN A 72 12.12 12.51 15.31
C ASN A 72 11.13 13.66 15.57
N LYS A 73 9.82 13.40 15.56
CA LYS A 73 8.78 14.39 15.92
C LYS A 73 8.66 14.54 17.44
N ASP A 74 8.63 13.42 18.16
CA ASP A 74 8.45 13.38 19.62
C ASP A 74 9.70 13.83 20.38
N ASN A 75 10.89 13.61 19.80
CA ASN A 75 12.18 14.03 20.37
C ASN A 75 12.57 15.47 19.98
N ARG A 76 11.74 16.20 19.21
CA ARG A 76 11.92 17.64 19.02
C ARG A 76 11.50 18.38 20.29
N PRO A 77 12.31 19.32 20.80
CA PRO A 77 11.87 20.16 21.91
C PRO A 77 10.58 20.89 21.52
N ALA A 78 9.63 20.99 22.46
CA ALA A 78 8.31 21.59 22.24
C ALA A 78 8.35 23.04 21.72
N TRP A 79 9.52 23.69 21.83
CA TRP A 79 9.83 24.98 21.26
C TRP A 79 11.07 24.84 20.38
N THR A 80 10.88 24.53 19.09
CA THR A 80 11.90 24.77 18.05
C THR A 80 11.50 26.03 17.29
N PRO A 81 12.26 27.13 17.37
CA PRO A 81 11.96 28.33 16.60
C PRO A 81 11.99 28.03 15.09
N GLY A 82 11.01 28.52 14.34
CA GLY A 82 11.01 28.47 12.88
C GLY A 82 11.91 29.54 12.27
N GLY A 83 12.06 29.54 10.94
CA GLY A 83 12.73 30.63 10.22
C GLY A 83 14.25 30.67 10.35
N GLN A 84 14.82 31.85 10.59
CA GLN A 84 16.28 32.07 10.68
C GLN A 84 16.92 31.45 11.93
N PHE A 85 16.12 31.21 12.96
CA PHE A 85 16.57 30.72 14.27
C PHE A 85 16.40 29.21 14.46
N GLY A 86 15.82 28.50 13.50
CA GLY A 86 15.66 27.05 13.56
C GLY A 86 16.97 26.28 13.33
N PRO A 87 17.05 25.01 13.77
CA PRO A 87 18.23 24.18 13.55
C PRO A 87 18.48 23.97 12.05
N ARG A 88 19.69 24.31 11.58
CA ARG A 88 20.14 24.16 10.19
C ARG A 88 21.26 23.12 10.10
N SER A 89 21.45 22.55 8.91
CA SER A 89 22.58 21.65 8.67
C SER A 89 23.91 22.40 8.82
N LEU A 90 24.96 21.72 9.30
CA LEU A 90 26.31 22.30 9.46
C LEU A 90 26.89 22.90 8.15
N SER A 91 26.33 22.51 7.00
CA SER A 91 26.70 23.00 5.67
C SER A 91 26.10 24.35 5.27
N GLN A 92 25.10 24.85 6.00
CA GLN A 92 24.48 26.16 5.73
C GLN A 92 25.00 27.22 6.69
N SER A 93 25.64 28.26 6.14
CA SER A 93 26.02 29.45 6.91
C SER A 93 24.75 30.24 7.29
N PRO A 94 24.58 30.64 8.56
CA PRO A 94 23.42 31.44 8.96
C PRO A 94 23.47 32.82 8.29
N SER A 95 22.34 33.27 7.76
CA SER A 95 22.20 34.66 7.33
C SER A 95 22.23 35.59 8.56
N PRO A 96 22.71 36.84 8.45
CA PRO A 96 22.60 37.84 9.52
C PRO A 96 21.14 38.26 9.71
N VAL A 97 20.70 38.41 10.97
CA VAL A 97 19.33 38.86 11.30
C VAL A 97 19.24 40.37 11.01
N GLN A 98 18.48 40.75 9.97
CA GLN A 98 18.36 42.17 9.59
C GLN A 98 17.36 42.94 10.46
N ASN A 99 16.28 42.31 10.93
CA ASN A 99 15.21 42.96 11.69
C ASN A 99 14.68 42.05 12.81
N ALA A 100 15.45 41.96 13.91
CA ALA A 100 15.14 41.08 15.04
C ALA A 100 13.71 41.27 15.60
N ARG A 101 13.22 42.51 15.64
CA ARG A 101 11.89 42.83 16.19
C ARG A 101 10.75 42.30 15.31
N GLN A 102 10.86 42.45 13.99
CA GLN A 102 9.82 42.02 13.06
C GLN A 102 9.80 40.50 12.93
N GLU A 103 10.97 39.87 12.98
CA GLU A 103 11.11 38.42 12.91
C GLU A 103 10.55 37.72 14.16
N ALA A 104 10.81 38.26 15.35
CA ALA A 104 10.22 37.77 16.60
C ALA A 104 8.68 37.88 16.61
N TYR A 105 8.13 38.96 16.02
CA TYR A 105 6.68 39.14 15.88
C TYR A 105 6.06 38.10 14.95
N GLN A 106 6.69 37.81 13.81
CA GLN A 106 6.26 36.77 12.87
C GLN A 106 6.32 35.36 13.50
N MET A 107 7.32 35.07 14.32
CA MET A 107 7.41 33.82 15.08
C MET A 107 6.26 33.66 16.09
N ARG A 108 5.88 34.74 16.77
CA ARG A 108 4.73 34.72 17.69
C ARG A 108 3.40 34.55 16.95
N MET A 109 3.22 35.23 15.82
CA MET A 109 2.01 35.09 14.99
C MET A 109 1.86 33.69 14.36
N SER A 110 2.96 33.09 13.89
CA SER A 110 2.94 31.74 13.29
C SER A 110 2.70 30.60 14.30
N SER A 111 3.07 30.80 15.57
CA SER A 111 2.71 29.86 16.64
C SER A 111 1.22 29.88 16.98
N SER A 112 0.53 31.00 16.71
CA SER A 112 -0.90 31.19 16.96
C SER A 112 -1.79 30.47 15.93
N SER A 113 -1.27 30.19 14.73
CA SER A 113 -2.03 29.59 13.62
C SER A 113 -1.97 28.05 13.56
N SER A 114 -1.19 27.39 14.43
CA SER A 114 -1.27 25.93 14.61
C SER A 114 -2.41 25.57 15.56
N ASN A 115 -3.49 25.01 15.02
CA ASN A 115 -4.74 24.60 15.70
C ASN A 115 -4.51 23.70 16.93
N ALA A 116 -4.25 24.31 18.09
CA ALA A 116 -4.35 23.69 19.40
C ALA A 116 -5.26 24.56 20.29
N SER A 117 -6.45 24.03 20.58
CA SER A 117 -7.51 24.53 21.48
C SER A 117 -7.37 25.99 21.98
N ARG A 118 -8.22 26.88 21.45
CA ARG A 118 -8.30 28.30 21.82
C ARG A 118 -8.47 28.55 23.34
N GLU A 119 -9.03 27.59 24.09
CA GLU A 119 -9.25 27.69 25.54
C GLU A 119 -7.96 27.70 26.36
N SER A 120 -7.01 26.80 26.04
CA SER A 120 -5.79 26.59 26.83
C SER A 120 -4.74 27.68 26.61
N SER A 121 -4.71 28.26 25.41
CA SER A 121 -3.80 29.34 25.05
C SER A 121 -4.14 30.64 25.78
N LYS A 122 -5.43 30.88 26.08
CA LYS A 122 -5.89 32.06 26.82
C LYS A 122 -5.40 32.03 28.27
N GLN A 123 -5.57 30.89 28.97
CA GLN A 123 -5.08 30.70 30.34
C GLN A 123 -3.54 30.80 30.44
N ARG A 124 -2.81 30.29 29.44
CA ARG A 124 -1.34 30.42 29.41
C ARG A 124 -0.87 31.85 29.16
N LEU A 125 -1.55 32.58 28.27
CA LEU A 125 -1.23 34.00 28.00
C LEU A 125 -1.54 34.88 29.23
N GLU A 126 -2.66 34.62 29.89
CA GLU A 126 -3.09 35.33 31.10
C GLU A 126 -2.11 35.11 32.26
N SER A 127 -1.59 33.87 32.40
CA SER A 127 -0.56 33.55 33.39
C SER A 127 0.81 34.22 33.15
N MET A 128 1.07 34.73 31.95
CA MET A 128 2.32 35.44 31.60
C MET A 128 2.18 36.97 31.62
N MET A 129 0.97 37.50 31.83
CA MET A 129 0.70 38.95 31.86
C MET A 129 0.46 39.49 33.28
N VAL A 130 0.70 38.67 34.32
CA VAL A 130 0.60 39.12 35.71
C VAL A 130 1.89 39.87 36.10
N PRO A 131 1.82 41.12 36.60
CA PRO A 131 3.00 41.83 37.08
C PRO A 131 3.60 41.12 38.30
N GLU A 132 4.93 40.98 38.34
CA GLU A 132 5.66 40.50 39.51
C GLU A 132 5.34 41.34 40.75
N ASN A 133 4.59 40.78 41.69
CA ASN A 133 4.64 41.21 43.09
C ASN A 133 4.64 39.99 44.02
N ASN A 134 5.82 39.74 44.55
CA ASN A 134 6.26 38.98 45.74
C ASN A 134 5.22 38.22 46.60
N GLY A 135 5.50 36.93 46.88
CA GLY A 135 4.95 36.22 48.04
C GLY A 135 4.97 34.69 47.95
N ASN A 136 5.91 34.05 48.65
CA ASN A 136 6.05 32.60 48.90
C ASN A 136 4.74 31.81 49.07
N ASN A 137 4.61 30.67 48.39
CA ASN A 137 4.63 29.34 49.04
C ASN A 137 4.62 28.19 48.02
N SER A 138 5.36 27.15 48.39
CA SER A 138 5.67 25.91 47.69
C SER A 138 4.48 25.00 47.43
N SER A 139 4.62 24.17 46.38
CA SER A 139 4.07 22.80 46.19
C SER A 139 2.55 22.67 46.31
N GLU A 140 1.78 22.25 45.32
CA GLU A 140 1.91 21.09 44.44
C GLU A 140 0.91 21.28 43.30
N VAL A 141 1.31 21.10 42.04
CA VAL A 141 0.55 20.29 41.06
C VAL A 141 1.55 19.92 39.98
N LEU A 142 2.21 18.76 40.14
CA LEU A 142 2.95 18.15 39.05
C LEU A 142 1.96 17.92 37.91
N GLY A 143 2.14 18.67 36.82
CA GLY A 143 1.41 18.49 35.59
C GLY A 143 1.66 17.08 35.09
N MET A 144 0.73 16.17 35.40
CA MET A 144 0.62 14.87 34.77
C MET A 144 0.46 15.15 33.28
N LYS A 145 1.60 15.01 32.58
CA LYS A 145 1.70 15.06 31.13
C LYS A 145 0.81 13.93 30.64
N ARG A 146 -0.45 14.26 30.34
CA ARG A 146 -1.44 13.33 29.79
C ARG A 146 -0.73 12.58 28.67
N LYS A 147 -0.51 11.28 28.88
CA LYS A 147 -0.17 10.34 27.83
C LYS A 147 -1.30 10.50 26.83
N ARG A 148 -1.03 11.24 25.75
CA ARG A 148 -1.94 11.34 24.62
C ARG A 148 -2.00 9.92 24.10
N GLU A 149 -3.02 9.19 24.53
CA GLU A 149 -3.53 8.03 23.82
C GLU A 149 -4.01 8.58 22.47
N GLU A 150 -3.03 8.81 21.60
CA GLU A 150 -3.25 8.91 20.18
C GLU A 150 -3.73 7.51 19.83
N SER A 151 -5.06 7.35 19.83
CA SER A 151 -5.78 6.21 19.31
C SER A 151 -5.03 5.73 18.08
N GLU A 152 -4.23 4.68 18.31
CA GLU A 152 -3.62 3.91 17.27
C GLU A 152 -4.82 3.27 16.62
N SER A 153 -5.36 3.94 15.59
CA SER A 153 -6.17 3.27 14.60
C SER A 153 -5.24 2.18 14.08
N GLU A 154 -5.27 1.02 14.73
CA GLU A 154 -5.07 -0.26 14.10
C GLU A 154 -6.04 -0.23 12.94
N GLU A 155 -5.58 0.33 11.83
CA GLU A 155 -6.15 0.15 10.53
C GLU A 155 -5.95 -1.34 10.29
N SER A 156 -6.90 -2.13 10.82
CA SER A 156 -6.91 -3.57 10.76
C SER A 156 -6.77 -3.90 9.30
N GLU A 157 -5.61 -4.44 8.92
CA GLU A 157 -5.40 -4.89 7.56
C GLU A 157 -6.58 -5.77 7.17
N PRO A 158 -7.18 -5.55 5.98
CA PRO A 158 -8.31 -6.35 5.56
C PRO A 158 -7.92 -7.82 5.66
N GLU A 159 -8.73 -8.62 6.35
CA GLU A 159 -8.44 -10.04 6.55
C GLU A 159 -8.31 -10.71 5.17
N ASP A 160 -7.12 -11.22 4.87
CA ASP A 160 -6.90 -12.02 3.67
C ASP A 160 -7.41 -13.44 3.95
N ASP A 161 -8.68 -13.67 3.62
CA ASP A 161 -9.36 -14.95 3.82
C ASP A 161 -8.75 -16.09 2.99
N VAL A 162 -8.06 -15.78 1.88
CA VAL A 162 -7.57 -16.79 0.93
C VAL A 162 -6.13 -17.21 1.25
N LYS A 163 -5.29 -16.28 1.72
CA LYS A 163 -3.87 -16.50 2.04
C LYS A 163 -3.14 -17.28 0.94
N LEU A 164 -2.96 -16.63 -0.20
CA LEU A 164 -2.37 -17.22 -1.41
C LEU A 164 -0.97 -17.83 -1.21
N TRP A 165 -0.26 -17.46 -0.14
CA TRP A 165 1.09 -17.95 0.18
C TRP A 165 1.11 -19.25 1.01
N GLU A 166 -0.03 -19.70 1.51
CA GLU A 166 -0.15 -20.93 2.31
C GLU A 166 -0.62 -22.12 1.46
N ASP A 167 -0.26 -23.33 1.87
CA ASP A 167 -0.70 -24.54 1.20
C ASP A 167 -2.24 -24.67 1.26
N GLY A 168 -2.84 -25.25 0.21
CA GLY A 168 -4.31 -25.34 0.10
C GLY A 168 -5.02 -24.02 -0.24
N TRP A 169 -4.29 -22.98 -0.66
CA TRP A 169 -4.90 -21.71 -1.10
C TRP A 169 -5.90 -21.89 -2.24
N LYS A 170 -5.68 -22.86 -3.14
CA LYS A 170 -6.58 -23.14 -4.28
C LYS A 170 -7.99 -23.49 -3.81
N SER A 171 -8.11 -24.37 -2.82
CA SER A 171 -9.41 -24.77 -2.27
C SER A 171 -10.13 -23.57 -1.63
N ARG A 172 -9.43 -22.81 -0.78
CA ARG A 172 -9.96 -21.59 -0.15
C ARG A 172 -10.37 -20.53 -1.17
N TYR A 173 -9.59 -20.36 -2.24
CA TYR A 173 -9.89 -19.41 -3.30
C TYR A 173 -11.24 -19.72 -3.97
N TYR A 174 -11.47 -20.99 -4.35
CA TYR A 174 -12.72 -21.38 -4.99
C TYR A 174 -13.91 -21.34 -4.04
N GLU A 175 -13.72 -21.67 -2.77
CA GLU A 175 -14.75 -21.56 -1.73
C GLU A 175 -15.16 -20.09 -1.50
N VAL A 176 -14.20 -19.19 -1.32
CA VAL A 176 -14.48 -17.77 -1.06
C VAL A 176 -15.02 -17.04 -2.29
N LYS A 177 -14.46 -17.29 -3.49
CA LYS A 177 -14.81 -16.54 -4.71
C LYS A 177 -16.03 -17.10 -5.44
N PHE A 178 -16.17 -18.42 -5.49
CA PHE A 178 -17.21 -19.07 -6.26
C PHE A 178 -18.27 -19.74 -5.36
N LYS A 179 -18.03 -19.87 -4.05
CA LYS A 179 -18.91 -20.59 -3.10
C LYS A 179 -19.17 -22.02 -3.55
N VAL A 180 -18.11 -22.65 -4.07
CA VAL A 180 -18.11 -24.03 -4.55
C VAL A 180 -17.24 -24.87 -3.63
N ASP A 181 -17.65 -26.11 -3.38
CA ASP A 181 -16.90 -27.05 -2.55
C ASP A 181 -15.51 -27.33 -3.13
N ALA A 182 -14.56 -27.63 -2.23
CA ALA A 182 -13.16 -27.86 -2.60
C ALA A 182 -12.96 -29.05 -3.57
N ASP A 183 -13.92 -29.97 -3.62
CA ASP A 183 -13.87 -31.22 -4.37
C ASP A 183 -14.52 -31.13 -5.76
N ASP A 184 -15.14 -30.00 -6.11
CA ASP A 184 -15.75 -29.81 -7.44
C ASP A 184 -14.68 -29.44 -8.49
N ILE A 185 -13.92 -30.47 -8.89
CA ILE A 185 -12.90 -30.37 -9.93
C ILE A 185 -13.54 -30.10 -11.30
N GLU A 186 -14.76 -30.59 -11.53
CA GLU A 186 -15.49 -30.39 -12.79
C GLU A 186 -15.81 -28.92 -13.03
N PHE A 187 -16.25 -28.20 -11.98
CA PHE A 187 -16.48 -26.76 -12.06
C PHE A 187 -15.19 -26.00 -12.36
N ARG A 188 -14.07 -26.36 -11.74
CA ARG A 188 -12.77 -25.73 -12.03
C ARG A 188 -12.36 -25.93 -13.48
N HIS A 189 -12.54 -27.14 -14.01
CA HIS A 189 -12.29 -27.41 -15.43
C HIS A 189 -13.23 -26.62 -16.35
N LYS A 190 -14.51 -26.43 -15.97
CA LYS A 190 -15.46 -25.61 -16.73
C LYS A 190 -15.05 -24.14 -16.78
N VAL A 191 -14.61 -23.58 -15.65
CA VAL A 191 -14.08 -22.20 -15.58
C VAL A 191 -12.82 -22.06 -16.43
N ALA A 192 -11.89 -23.02 -16.33
CA ALA A 192 -10.66 -23.02 -17.13
C ALA A 192 -10.96 -23.10 -18.64
N ALA A 193 -11.90 -23.97 -19.04
CA ALA A 193 -12.34 -24.10 -20.42
C ALA A 193 -12.93 -22.78 -20.94
N ALA A 194 -13.85 -22.16 -20.20
CA ALA A 194 -14.45 -20.88 -20.57
C ALA A 194 -13.40 -19.74 -20.67
N TYR A 195 -12.38 -19.76 -19.81
CA TYR A 195 -11.29 -18.79 -19.87
C TYR A 195 -10.44 -18.95 -21.13
N VAL A 196 -10.05 -20.18 -21.48
CA VAL A 196 -9.29 -20.47 -22.70
C VAL A 196 -10.11 -20.16 -23.96
N GLU A 197 -11.40 -20.47 -23.95
CA GLU A 197 -12.34 -20.04 -24.99
C GLU A 197 -12.26 -18.51 -25.16
N GLY A 198 -12.32 -17.76 -24.05
CA GLY A 198 -12.25 -16.30 -24.07
C GLY A 198 -10.95 -15.77 -24.67
N LEU A 199 -9.82 -16.41 -24.36
CA LEU A 199 -8.52 -16.07 -24.98
C LEU A 199 -8.53 -16.30 -26.49
N CYS A 200 -9.09 -17.43 -26.95
CA CYS A 200 -9.24 -17.73 -28.37
C CYS A 200 -10.13 -16.69 -29.06
N TRP A 201 -11.21 -16.23 -28.41
CA TRP A 201 -12.07 -15.18 -28.95
C TRP A 201 -11.35 -13.85 -29.09
N VAL A 202 -10.65 -13.41 -28.04
CA VAL A 202 -9.88 -12.16 -28.07
C VAL A 202 -8.84 -12.21 -29.18
N LEU A 203 -8.13 -13.33 -29.33
CA LEU A 203 -7.15 -13.47 -30.41
C LEU A 203 -7.84 -13.39 -31.78
N ARG A 204 -8.94 -14.12 -32.00
CA ARG A 204 -9.69 -14.08 -33.26
C ARG A 204 -10.23 -12.69 -33.56
N TYR A 205 -10.66 -11.95 -32.54
CA TYR A 205 -11.13 -10.57 -32.66
C TYR A 205 -10.09 -9.67 -33.34
N TYR A 206 -8.83 -9.78 -32.93
CA TYR A 206 -7.74 -8.98 -33.51
C TYR A 206 -7.32 -9.43 -34.92
N TYR A 207 -7.37 -10.73 -35.23
CA TYR A 207 -6.86 -11.24 -36.51
C TYR A 207 -7.93 -11.37 -37.61
N GLN A 208 -9.19 -11.61 -37.25
CA GLN A 208 -10.28 -11.96 -38.18
C GLN A 208 -11.53 -11.07 -38.00
N GLY A 209 -11.53 -10.16 -37.02
CA GLY A 209 -12.70 -9.34 -36.66
C GLY A 209 -13.65 -10.05 -35.69
N CYS A 210 -14.83 -9.47 -35.46
CA CYS A 210 -15.76 -9.98 -34.44
C CYS A 210 -16.25 -11.40 -34.75
N ALA A 211 -15.73 -12.37 -34.00
CA ALA A 211 -16.08 -13.78 -34.15
C ALA A 211 -17.48 -14.13 -33.59
N SER A 212 -17.93 -13.41 -32.55
CA SER A 212 -19.29 -13.55 -32.01
C SER A 212 -19.64 -12.31 -31.17
N TRP A 213 -20.72 -11.63 -31.53
CA TRP A 213 -21.29 -10.52 -30.74
C TRP A 213 -22.07 -11.02 -29.52
N ASN A 214 -22.44 -12.30 -29.49
CA ASN A 214 -23.29 -12.89 -28.45
C ASN A 214 -22.53 -13.65 -27.37
N TRP A 215 -21.20 -13.73 -27.47
CA TRP A 215 -20.36 -14.46 -26.53
C TRP A 215 -20.64 -14.11 -25.05
N LYS A 216 -21.09 -12.88 -24.76
CA LYS A 216 -21.47 -12.45 -23.41
C LYS A 216 -22.96 -12.15 -23.21
N THR A 217 -23.82 -12.27 -24.22
CA THR A 217 -25.27 -12.09 -24.05
C THR A 217 -25.93 -13.42 -23.70
N ILE A 218 -25.70 -13.89 -22.48
CA ILE A 218 -26.67 -14.73 -21.78
C ILE A 218 -27.10 -13.94 -20.55
N GLN A 219 -28.11 -13.09 -20.73
CA GLN A 219 -29.17 -12.76 -19.77
C GLN A 219 -30.21 -11.83 -20.46
N SER A 220 -31.23 -12.45 -21.06
CA SER A 220 -32.63 -12.01 -20.95
C SER A 220 -33.53 -13.02 -21.66
N SER A 221 -34.01 -14.04 -20.93
CA SER A 221 -35.36 -14.64 -20.97
C SER A 221 -35.38 -15.83 -20.04
#